data_AF-A0A165Q5R8-F1
#
_entry.id   AF-A0A165Q5R8-F1
#
_cell.length_a   1.000
_cell.length_b   1.000
_cell.length_c   1.000
_cell.angle_alpha   90.00
_cell.angle_beta   90.00
_cell.angle_gamma   90.00
#
_symmetry.space_group_name_H-M   'P 1'
#
loop_
_entity.id
_entity.type
_entity.pdbx_description
1 polymer ?
#
loop_
_entity_poly.entity_id
_entity_poly.type
_entity_poly.pdbx_seq_one_letter_code
_entity_poly.pdbx_strand_id
1 'polypeptide(L)'
;MILSCPVGQISEQQTMCSGVRIFQYLPVHLYITFSRKSVAFSTPQSCSRINLHRMGHRFSVLNGDFSIPESAHNFTITALPNTDLWRIPTKDVFTAPILFVKEPLSKFKRVRVTVKVPGTRLYDQGGLVFILPGQPQRWIKAGIEYVDGVAKVGTVVTDRYSDWSLVSLQDPERGQVTVEMEKQGESLWVYMVDGDGKRSAMREVTWVYSGEHTEVMVGTYAARPTEGGSEPRELNVTFEQFILEGEE
;
A
#
# COMPACT_ATOMS: atom_id res chain seq x y z
N MET A 1 61.83 -24.42 -28.80
CA MET A 1 61.50 -24.90 -27.44
C MET A 1 60.03 -24.59 -27.23
N ILE A 2 59.22 -25.60 -26.86
CA ILE A 2 57.75 -25.55 -26.86
C ILE A 2 57.23 -25.06 -25.49
N LEU A 3 56.02 -24.49 -25.53
CA LEU A 3 55.01 -24.25 -24.48
C LEU A 3 55.10 -22.86 -23.83
N SER A 4 54.04 -22.06 -23.69
CA SER A 4 52.58 -22.30 -23.69
C SER A 4 51.78 -20.99 -23.92
N CYS A 5 50.53 -21.10 -24.38
CA CYS A 5 49.58 -20.03 -24.72
C CYS A 5 48.60 -19.69 -23.54
N PRO A 6 47.66 -18.70 -23.63
CA PRO A 6 47.51 -17.61 -22.65
C PRO A 6 46.09 -17.50 -22.04
N VAL A 7 45.86 -16.53 -21.13
CA VAL A 7 44.51 -16.02 -20.81
C VAL A 7 44.57 -14.51 -20.61
N GLY A 8 43.92 -13.76 -21.50
CA GLY A 8 43.65 -12.33 -21.34
C GLY A 8 42.15 -12.09 -21.58
N GLN A 9 41.48 -11.51 -20.58
CA GLN A 9 40.07 -11.11 -20.65
C GLN A 9 39.93 -9.79 -21.43
N ILE A 10 38.94 -9.74 -22.32
CA ILE A 10 38.47 -8.54 -23.02
C ILE A 10 37.05 -8.23 -22.55
N SER A 11 36.78 -6.93 -22.42
CA SER A 11 35.53 -6.26 -22.11
C SER A 11 34.36 -6.61 -23.04
N GLU A 12 33.17 -6.82 -22.48
CA GLU A 12 31.90 -6.81 -23.21
C GLU A 12 31.10 -5.53 -22.91
N GLN A 13 31.01 -4.65 -23.90
CA GLN A 13 29.83 -3.83 -24.14
C GLN A 13 29.05 -4.51 -25.26
N GLN A 14 27.79 -4.85 -25.05
CA GLN A 14 26.88 -5.12 -26.16
C GLN A 14 25.43 -4.77 -25.84
N THR A 15 24.91 -3.86 -26.65
CA THR A 15 23.50 -3.53 -26.84
C THR A 15 22.93 -4.44 -27.94
N MET A 16 21.61 -4.66 -27.88
CA MET A 16 20.68 -5.13 -28.92
C MET A 16 20.35 -6.64 -29.05
N CYS A 17 19.04 -6.87 -28.85
CA CYS A 17 18.08 -7.51 -29.75
C CYS A 17 18.16 -9.01 -30.09
N SER A 18 17.00 -9.64 -29.86
CA SER A 18 16.40 -10.78 -30.58
C SER A 18 17.17 -12.10 -30.60
N GLY A 19 16.76 -13.00 -29.71
CA GLY A 19 17.07 -14.43 -29.80
C GLY A 19 16.20 -15.13 -30.84
N VAL A 20 16.80 -15.53 -31.96
CA VAL A 20 16.31 -16.60 -32.83
C VAL A 20 17.51 -17.44 -33.25
N ARG A 21 17.56 -18.70 -32.82
CA ARG A 21 18.56 -19.68 -33.27
C ARG A 21 18.07 -20.33 -34.57
N ILE A 22 18.87 -20.23 -35.63
CA ILE A 22 18.61 -20.88 -36.93
C ILE A 22 19.49 -22.13 -37.00
N PHE A 23 18.87 -23.31 -37.12
CA PHE A 23 19.56 -24.54 -37.55
C PHE A 23 19.29 -24.75 -39.05
N GLN A 24 20.35 -24.85 -39.84
CA GLN A 24 20.32 -25.14 -41.27
C GLN A 24 20.22 -26.66 -41.50
N TYR A 25 19.13 -27.12 -42.14
CA TYR A 25 19.08 -28.37 -42.90
C TYR A 25 18.18 -28.19 -44.14
N LEU A 26 18.60 -28.80 -45.25
CA LEU A 26 18.12 -28.72 -46.64
C LEU A 26 16.70 -29.33 -46.86
N PRO A 27 16.06 -29.15 -48.05
CA PRO A 27 14.69 -28.63 -48.16
C PRO A 27 13.61 -29.72 -48.28
N VAL A 28 12.45 -29.47 -47.67
CA VAL A 28 11.18 -30.14 -48.01
C VAL A 28 10.14 -29.04 -48.22
N HIS A 29 9.51 -29.04 -49.40
CA HIS A 29 8.43 -28.11 -49.75
C HIS A 29 7.26 -28.30 -48.77
N LEU A 30 6.94 -27.25 -48.00
CA LEU A 30 5.71 -27.16 -47.22
C LEU A 30 5.03 -25.83 -47.53
N TYR A 31 3.86 -25.89 -48.18
CA TYR A 31 2.99 -24.74 -48.39
C TYR A 31 2.41 -24.31 -47.04
N ILE A 32 2.69 -23.09 -46.59
CA ILE A 32 2.06 -22.48 -45.42
C ILE A 32 1.16 -21.35 -45.90
N THR A 33 -0.15 -21.53 -45.76
CA THR A 33 -1.16 -20.49 -45.92
C THR A 33 -1.18 -19.57 -44.69
N PHE A 34 -0.95 -18.28 -44.89
CA PHE A 34 -1.06 -17.28 -43.82
C PHE A 34 -2.52 -16.90 -43.58
N SER A 35 -3.07 -17.27 -42.41
CA SER A 35 -4.30 -16.68 -41.89
C SER A 35 -3.96 -15.45 -41.05
N ARG A 36 -4.31 -14.25 -41.55
CA ARG A 36 -4.26 -13.02 -40.76
C ARG A 36 -5.35 -13.09 -39.68
N LYS A 37 -4.98 -13.41 -38.43
CA LYS A 37 -5.77 -13.00 -37.27
C LYS A 37 -5.25 -11.67 -36.77
N SER A 38 -6.05 -10.63 -36.99
CA SER A 38 -5.83 -9.31 -36.41
C SER A 38 -5.87 -9.43 -34.89
N VAL A 39 -4.74 -9.16 -34.23
CA VAL A 39 -4.69 -8.97 -32.78
C VAL A 39 -5.23 -7.57 -32.52
N ALA A 40 -6.47 -7.50 -32.02
CA ALA A 40 -7.04 -6.25 -31.54
C ALA A 40 -6.27 -5.81 -30.29
N PHE A 41 -5.49 -4.74 -30.41
CA PHE A 41 -5.00 -4.00 -29.25
C PHE A 41 -6.22 -3.34 -28.59
N SER A 42 -6.66 -3.88 -27.47
CA SER A 42 -7.61 -3.20 -26.61
C SER A 42 -6.92 -1.97 -26.03
N THR A 43 -7.45 -0.79 -26.36
CA THR A 43 -7.11 0.47 -25.70
C THR A 43 -7.22 0.32 -24.19
N PRO A 44 -6.29 0.87 -23.38
CA PRO A 44 -6.45 0.87 -21.94
C PRO A 44 -7.74 1.62 -21.61
N GLN A 45 -8.67 0.94 -20.93
CA GLN A 45 -9.85 1.56 -20.34
C GLN A 45 -9.38 2.74 -19.49
N SER A 46 -10.00 3.90 -19.74
CA SER A 46 -9.77 5.13 -19.00
C SER A 46 -9.88 4.87 -17.50
N CYS A 47 -8.75 4.87 -16.81
CA CYS A 47 -8.76 4.89 -15.35
C CYS A 47 -9.17 6.30 -14.95
N SER A 48 -10.39 6.48 -14.47
CA SER A 48 -10.81 7.75 -13.90
C SER A 48 -10.00 8.01 -12.64
N ARG A 49 -8.90 8.76 -12.77
CA ARG A 49 -8.26 9.41 -11.63
C ARG A 49 -9.27 10.42 -11.12
N ILE A 50 -9.99 10.06 -10.07
CA ILE A 50 -10.78 11.04 -9.33
C ILE A 50 -9.76 12.06 -8.81
N ASN A 51 -9.77 13.26 -9.40
CA ASN A 51 -8.88 14.34 -9.00
C ASN A 51 -9.24 14.76 -7.55
N LEU A 52 -8.60 14.15 -6.57
CA LEU A 52 -8.68 14.49 -5.14
C LEU A 52 -7.95 15.82 -4.83
N HIS A 53 -7.98 16.81 -5.73
CA HIS A 53 -7.33 18.11 -5.47
C HIS A 53 -7.96 18.87 -4.31
N ARG A 54 -9.22 18.56 -3.96
CA ARG A 54 -9.92 19.09 -2.79
C ARG A 54 -10.48 17.95 -1.97
N MET A 55 -10.12 17.87 -0.69
CA MET A 55 -10.68 16.86 0.23
C MET A 55 -12.15 17.17 0.56
N GLY A 56 -12.47 18.41 0.95
CA GLY A 56 -13.85 18.93 1.01
C GLY A 56 -14.92 17.97 1.57
N HIS A 57 -16.17 18.10 1.08
CA HIS A 57 -17.35 17.37 1.58
C HIS A 57 -17.31 15.83 1.47
N ARG A 58 -16.29 15.23 0.84
CA ARG A 58 -16.19 13.76 0.71
C ARG A 58 -15.53 13.09 1.89
N PHE A 59 -14.66 13.80 2.60
CA PHE A 59 -13.99 13.24 3.77
C PHE A 59 -14.84 13.40 5.03
N SER A 60 -14.61 12.51 5.97
CA SER A 60 -15.22 12.51 7.30
C SER A 60 -14.15 12.18 8.33
N VAL A 61 -14.35 12.68 9.55
CA VAL A 61 -13.47 12.41 10.68
C VAL A 61 -14.15 11.42 11.61
N LEU A 62 -13.38 10.46 12.12
CA LEU A 62 -13.80 9.51 13.16
C LEU A 62 -12.77 9.56 14.29
N ASN A 63 -13.25 9.58 15.55
CA ASN A 63 -12.42 9.60 16.76
C ASN A 63 -11.38 10.74 16.84
N GLY A 64 -11.61 11.85 16.13
CA GLY A 64 -10.74 13.02 16.13
C GLY A 64 -11.53 14.31 16.16
N ASP A 65 -10.89 15.37 16.66
CA ASP A 65 -11.46 16.72 16.74
C ASP A 65 -10.61 17.70 15.92
N PHE A 66 -10.38 17.36 14.66
CA PHE A 66 -9.62 18.19 13.72
C PHE A 66 -10.46 18.51 12.49
N SER A 67 -10.19 19.66 11.88
CA SER A 67 -10.85 20.05 10.63
C SER A 67 -10.37 19.16 9.47
N ILE A 68 -11.29 18.88 8.54
CA ILE A 68 -10.93 18.20 7.30
C ILE A 68 -9.92 19.09 6.55
N PRO A 69 -8.75 18.57 6.15
CA PRO A 69 -7.76 19.34 5.40
C PRO A 69 -8.33 19.86 4.08
N GLU A 70 -7.78 20.95 3.56
CA GLU A 70 -8.24 21.47 2.26
C GLU A 70 -7.80 20.59 1.07
N SER A 71 -6.66 19.91 1.23
CA SER A 71 -5.96 19.21 0.15
C SER A 71 -5.52 17.80 0.52
N ALA A 72 -5.58 16.89 -0.46
CA ALA A 72 -5.05 15.53 -0.35
C ALA A 72 -3.55 15.42 -0.69
N HIS A 73 -2.91 16.54 -1.06
CA HIS A 73 -1.50 16.57 -1.42
C HIS A 73 -0.58 16.54 -0.20
N ASN A 74 -0.93 17.26 0.87
CA ASN A 74 -0.20 17.27 2.13
C ASN A 74 -1.16 17.64 3.26
N PHE A 75 -1.20 16.84 4.32
CA PHE A 75 -2.00 17.10 5.51
C PHE A 75 -1.46 16.34 6.72
N THR A 76 -1.92 16.72 7.91
CA THR A 76 -1.49 16.13 9.18
C THR A 76 -2.67 15.61 9.97
N ILE A 77 -2.51 14.46 10.62
CA ILE A 77 -3.42 13.97 11.67
C ILE A 77 -2.65 13.93 12.99
N THR A 78 -3.25 14.52 14.02
CA THR A 78 -2.70 14.54 15.38
C THR A 78 -3.31 13.42 16.22
N ALA A 79 -2.46 12.57 16.80
CA ALA A 79 -2.86 11.53 17.74
C ALA A 79 -2.46 11.92 19.17
N LEU A 80 -3.44 11.88 20.07
CA LEU A 80 -3.23 12.00 21.51
C LEU A 80 -2.75 10.65 22.09
N PRO A 81 -2.10 10.63 23.27
CA PRO A 81 -1.82 9.39 23.98
C PRO A 81 -3.09 8.54 24.20
N ASN A 82 -2.92 7.23 24.34
CA ASN A 82 -4.01 6.23 24.48
C ASN A 82 -4.92 6.04 23.26
N THR A 83 -4.40 6.36 22.08
CA THR A 83 -5.11 6.10 20.83
C THR A 83 -4.54 4.86 20.16
N ASP A 84 -5.41 3.94 19.72
CA ASP A 84 -5.00 2.74 18.99
C ASP A 84 -6.17 2.12 18.19
N LEU A 85 -5.82 1.19 17.31
CA LEU A 85 -6.71 0.25 16.62
C LEU A 85 -6.18 -1.16 16.89
N TRP A 86 -6.81 -1.88 17.82
CA TRP A 86 -6.38 -3.22 18.23
C TRP A 86 -7.51 -4.01 18.88
N ARG A 87 -7.68 -5.28 18.49
CA ARG A 87 -8.73 -6.13 19.04
C ARG A 87 -8.21 -7.51 19.42
N ILE A 88 -8.52 -7.91 20.64
CA ILE A 88 -8.31 -9.25 21.20
C ILE A 88 -9.62 -9.74 21.84
N PRO A 89 -9.77 -11.03 22.20
CA PRO A 89 -11.01 -11.55 22.77
C PRO A 89 -11.58 -10.78 23.98
N THR A 90 -10.72 -10.15 24.77
CA THR A 90 -11.11 -9.45 26.00
C THR A 90 -11.16 -7.92 25.87
N LYS A 91 -10.74 -7.35 24.74
CA LYS A 91 -10.59 -5.91 24.56
C LYS A 91 -10.69 -5.51 23.09
N ASP A 92 -11.51 -4.50 22.81
CA ASP A 92 -11.61 -3.87 21.50
C ASP A 92 -11.28 -2.38 21.61
N VAL A 93 -10.11 -1.98 21.10
CA VAL A 93 -9.66 -0.59 21.07
C VAL A 93 -9.82 -0.08 19.64
N PHE A 94 -10.65 0.94 19.49
CA PHE A 94 -10.90 1.59 18.22
C PHE A 94 -11.02 3.10 18.42
N THR A 95 -9.94 3.71 18.93
CA THR A 95 -9.91 5.10 19.40
C THR A 95 -8.99 6.00 18.58
N ALA A 96 -8.24 5.46 17.63
CA ALA A 96 -7.36 6.25 16.78
C ALA A 96 -8.13 7.28 15.93
N PRO A 97 -7.67 8.54 15.86
CA PRO A 97 -8.20 9.53 14.92
C PRO A 97 -8.02 9.05 13.47
N ILE A 98 -9.11 9.12 12.71
CA ILE A 98 -9.18 8.65 11.32
C ILE A 98 -9.81 9.74 10.45
N LEU A 99 -9.19 9.98 9.30
CA LEU A 99 -9.74 10.79 8.21
C LEU A 99 -10.02 9.86 7.03
N PHE A 100 -11.27 9.77 6.57
CA PHE A 100 -11.68 8.75 5.60
C PHE A 100 -12.71 9.25 4.59
N VAL A 101 -12.83 8.53 3.48
CA VAL A 101 -13.91 8.65 2.49
C VAL A 101 -14.75 7.37 2.53
N LYS A 102 -16.07 7.50 2.37
CA LYS A 102 -16.98 6.36 2.18
C LYS A 102 -17.15 6.07 0.70
N GLU A 103 -17.01 4.82 0.31
CA GLU A 103 -17.25 4.35 -1.05
C GLU A 103 -18.05 3.04 -1.05
N PRO A 104 -18.82 2.74 -2.11
CA PRO A 104 -19.28 1.38 -2.34
C PRO A 104 -18.07 0.44 -2.45
N LEU A 105 -18.08 -0.67 -1.70
CA LEU A 105 -16.99 -1.65 -1.70
C LEU A 105 -16.73 -2.21 -3.11
N SER A 106 -17.79 -2.38 -3.91
CA SER A 106 -17.71 -2.82 -5.30
C SER A 106 -16.97 -1.85 -6.22
N LYS A 107 -16.92 -0.55 -5.86
CA LYS A 107 -16.22 0.47 -6.63
C LYS A 107 -14.78 0.68 -6.16
N PHE A 108 -14.38 0.16 -5.01
CA PHE A 108 -13.00 0.33 -4.56
C PHE A 108 -12.03 -0.42 -5.48
N LYS A 109 -11.02 0.28 -6.00
CA LYS A 109 -9.92 -0.32 -6.77
C LYS A 109 -8.62 -0.29 -5.99
N ARG A 110 -8.20 0.91 -5.57
CA ARG A 110 -6.89 1.13 -4.95
C ARG A 110 -6.86 2.39 -4.11
N VAL A 111 -6.12 2.35 -3.00
CA VAL A 111 -5.71 3.54 -2.26
C VAL A 111 -4.20 3.52 -2.01
N ARG A 112 -3.55 4.67 -2.11
CA ARG A 112 -2.14 4.84 -1.69
C ARG A 112 -1.92 6.17 -0.99
N VAL A 113 -0.93 6.20 -0.11
CA VAL A 113 -0.45 7.43 0.54
C VAL A 113 1.01 7.25 0.93
N THR A 114 1.76 8.34 0.90
CA THR A 114 3.06 8.42 1.55
C THR A 114 2.85 8.96 2.96
N VAL A 115 3.28 8.21 3.97
CA VAL A 115 3.13 8.60 5.38
C VAL A 115 4.50 8.83 6.00
N LYS A 116 4.62 9.88 6.81
CA LYS A 116 5.79 10.18 7.65
C LYS A 116 5.37 10.25 9.11
N VAL A 117 6.01 9.43 9.95
CA VAL A 117 5.74 9.36 11.39
C VAL A 117 6.99 9.80 12.14
N PRO A 118 6.98 10.95 12.83
CA PRO A 118 8.08 11.37 13.70
C PRO A 118 7.97 10.65 15.05
N GLY A 119 8.07 9.31 15.02
CA GLY A 119 7.84 8.47 16.18
C GLY A 119 8.94 8.64 17.22
N THR A 120 8.52 8.75 18.47
CA THR A 120 9.37 8.95 19.66
C THR A 120 9.04 7.95 20.76
N ARG A 121 7.94 7.22 20.63
CA ARG A 121 7.46 6.25 21.61
C ARG A 121 7.26 4.88 20.98
N LEU A 122 7.26 3.88 21.85
CA LEU A 122 6.86 2.53 21.47
C LEU A 122 5.43 2.55 20.92
N TYR A 123 5.25 1.98 19.74
CA TYR A 123 3.99 1.90 19.00
C TYR A 123 3.44 3.23 18.48
N ASP A 124 4.26 4.25 18.26
CA ASP A 124 3.81 5.39 17.43
C ASP A 124 3.49 4.90 16.01
N GLN A 125 2.30 5.24 15.51
CA GLN A 125 1.79 4.69 14.25
C GLN A 125 1.17 5.76 13.36
N GLY A 126 1.21 5.48 12.06
CA GLY A 126 0.47 6.23 11.07
C GLY A 126 0.45 5.54 9.71
N GLY A 127 -0.67 5.63 9.00
CA GLY A 127 -0.79 5.04 7.66
C GLY A 127 -2.21 4.99 7.15
N LEU A 128 -2.49 3.98 6.32
CA LEU A 128 -3.81 3.71 5.76
C LEU A 128 -4.65 2.88 6.71
N VAL A 129 -5.96 3.13 6.67
CA VAL A 129 -6.98 2.29 7.29
C VAL A 129 -8.08 1.98 6.26
N PHE A 130 -8.55 0.74 6.28
CA PHE A 130 -9.63 0.22 5.45
C PHE A 130 -10.64 -0.46 6.38
N ILE A 131 -11.85 0.09 6.47
CA ILE A 131 -12.84 -0.33 7.47
C ILE A 131 -14.09 -0.78 6.74
N LEU A 132 -14.52 -2.01 7.02
CA LEU A 132 -15.84 -2.50 6.66
C LEU A 132 -16.79 -2.20 7.84
N PRO A 133 -17.78 -1.31 7.66
CA PRO A 133 -18.75 -1.00 8.70
C PRO A 133 -19.50 -2.26 9.16
N GLY A 134 -19.81 -2.33 10.45
CA GLY A 134 -20.47 -3.47 11.07
C GLY A 134 -20.40 -3.40 12.60
N GLN A 135 -20.98 -4.39 13.27
CA GLN A 135 -20.95 -4.51 14.74
C GLN A 135 -20.52 -5.93 15.15
N PRO A 136 -19.26 -6.13 15.60
CA PRO A 136 -18.16 -5.15 15.54
C PRO A 136 -17.70 -4.92 14.09
N GLN A 137 -17.16 -3.73 13.81
CA GLN A 137 -16.58 -3.39 12.52
C GLN A 137 -15.32 -4.22 12.25
N ARG A 138 -15.06 -4.54 10.98
CA ARG A 138 -13.83 -5.21 10.53
C ARG A 138 -12.92 -4.18 9.91
N TRP A 139 -11.61 -4.34 10.06
CA TRP A 139 -10.69 -3.32 9.58
C TRP A 139 -9.30 -3.86 9.31
N ILE A 140 -8.58 -3.14 8.47
CA ILE A 140 -7.19 -3.37 8.13
C ILE A 140 -6.47 -2.04 8.29
N LYS A 141 -5.32 -2.02 8.94
CA LYS A 141 -4.44 -0.86 8.99
C LYS A 141 -3.06 -1.25 8.48
N ALA A 142 -2.40 -0.35 7.74
CA ALA A 142 -1.04 -0.56 7.28
C ALA A 142 -0.30 0.77 7.21
N GLY A 143 0.94 0.80 7.69
CA GLY A 143 1.69 2.05 7.81
C GLY A 143 2.97 1.88 8.60
N ILE A 144 3.52 3.01 9.05
CA ILE A 144 4.68 3.00 9.95
C ILE A 144 4.21 2.65 11.35
N GLU A 145 5.01 1.86 12.03
CA GLU A 145 4.89 1.55 13.45
C GLU A 145 6.27 1.50 14.09
N TYR A 146 6.46 2.25 15.17
CA TYR A 146 7.71 2.26 15.93
C TYR A 146 7.75 1.09 16.92
N VAL A 147 8.75 0.22 16.78
CA VAL A 147 8.99 -0.89 17.71
C VAL A 147 10.45 -0.86 18.11
N ASP A 148 10.71 -0.84 19.41
CA ASP A 148 12.06 -0.74 19.99
C ASP A 148 12.88 0.43 19.42
N GLY A 149 12.22 1.57 19.22
CA GLY A 149 12.84 2.80 18.70
C GLY A 149 13.09 2.81 17.19
N VAL A 150 12.73 1.74 16.47
CA VAL A 150 12.96 1.62 15.02
C VAL A 150 11.64 1.65 14.27
N ALA A 151 11.56 2.48 13.22
CA ALA A 151 10.42 2.51 12.31
C ALA A 151 10.34 1.22 11.49
N LYS A 152 9.18 0.57 11.51
CA LYS A 152 8.84 -0.62 10.71
C LYS A 152 7.58 -0.36 9.92
N VAL A 153 7.30 -1.21 8.92
CA VAL A 153 5.99 -1.25 8.26
C VAL A 153 5.13 -2.30 8.96
N GLY A 154 4.14 -1.84 9.72
CA GLY A 154 3.15 -2.68 10.36
C GLY A 154 1.94 -2.91 9.46
N THR A 155 1.39 -4.12 9.48
CA THR A 155 0.05 -4.41 8.94
C THR A 155 -0.73 -5.21 9.96
N VAL A 156 -1.93 -4.72 10.30
CA VAL A 156 -2.89 -5.44 11.15
C VAL A 156 -4.16 -5.68 10.36
N VAL A 157 -4.60 -6.94 10.34
CA VAL A 157 -5.87 -7.36 9.74
C VAL A 157 -6.80 -7.84 10.85
N THR A 158 -8.01 -7.31 10.92
CA THR A 158 -8.97 -7.59 11.99
C THR A 158 -10.32 -7.99 11.40
N ASP A 159 -10.50 -9.30 11.20
CA ASP A 159 -11.81 -9.91 10.91
C ASP A 159 -12.60 -10.09 12.21
N ARG A 160 -12.12 -10.97 13.10
CA ARG A 160 -12.65 -11.13 14.47
C ARG A 160 -11.72 -10.56 15.53
N TYR A 161 -10.42 -10.82 15.37
CA TYR A 161 -9.34 -10.35 16.23
C TYR A 161 -8.18 -9.89 15.35
N SER A 162 -7.31 -9.07 15.92
CA SER A 162 -6.16 -8.51 15.23
C SER A 162 -5.06 -9.54 15.01
N ASP A 163 -4.65 -9.71 13.76
CA ASP A 163 -3.46 -10.44 13.32
C ASP A 163 -2.46 -9.41 12.78
N TRP A 164 -1.25 -9.41 13.34
CA TRP A 164 -0.24 -8.38 13.14
C TRP A 164 1.04 -8.93 12.51
N SER A 165 1.60 -8.16 11.59
CA SER A 165 2.87 -8.43 10.95
C SER A 165 3.71 -7.15 10.84
N LEU A 166 5.03 -7.32 10.86
CA LEU A 166 6.02 -6.26 10.77
C LEU A 166 7.06 -6.58 9.70
N VAL A 167 7.44 -5.59 8.91
CA VAL A 167 8.57 -5.67 7.97
C VAL A 167 9.50 -4.49 8.21
N SER A 168 10.81 -4.74 8.12
CA SER A 168 11.82 -3.70 8.27
C SER A 168 11.81 -2.74 7.08
N LEU A 169 11.96 -1.45 7.36
CA LEU A 169 12.27 -0.44 6.35
C LEU A 169 13.75 -0.55 5.96
N GLN A 170 14.05 -0.25 4.69
CA GLN A 170 15.44 -0.14 4.24
C GLN A 170 16.15 1.07 4.85
N ASP A 171 15.42 2.17 5.01
CA ASP A 171 15.86 3.42 5.62
C ASP A 171 14.91 3.81 6.76
N PRO A 172 15.03 3.17 7.94
CA PRO A 172 14.13 3.43 9.07
C PRO A 172 14.28 4.85 9.64
N GLU A 173 15.46 5.48 9.50
CA GLU A 173 15.73 6.84 9.99
C GLU A 173 14.89 7.90 9.29
N ARG A 174 14.50 7.63 8.03
CA ARG A 174 13.60 8.52 7.29
C ARG A 174 12.19 8.58 7.90
N GLY A 175 11.78 7.53 8.62
CA GLY A 175 10.44 7.44 9.22
C GLY A 175 9.33 7.70 8.20
N GLN A 176 9.53 7.28 6.94
CA GLN A 176 8.61 7.53 5.83
C GLN A 176 8.46 6.29 4.95
N VAL A 177 7.24 6.02 4.49
CA VAL A 177 6.93 4.91 3.57
C VAL A 177 5.72 5.26 2.70
N THR A 178 5.67 4.71 1.49
CA THR A 178 4.42 4.67 0.73
C THR A 178 3.75 3.33 0.96
N VAL A 179 2.51 3.35 1.44
CA VAL A 179 1.67 2.16 1.56
C VAL A 179 0.52 2.22 0.56
N GLU A 180 0.13 1.06 0.07
CA GLU A 180 -0.94 0.91 -0.91
C GLU A 180 -1.81 -0.31 -0.56
N MET A 181 -3.12 -0.17 -0.73
CA MET A 181 -4.06 -1.28 -0.69
C MET A 181 -4.78 -1.35 -2.03
N GLU A 182 -4.83 -2.53 -2.65
CA GLU A 182 -5.39 -2.73 -3.99
C GLU A 182 -6.23 -4.00 -4.03
N LYS A 183 -7.42 -3.91 -4.63
CA LYS A 183 -8.25 -5.07 -4.95
C LYS A 183 -7.62 -5.84 -6.11
N GLN A 184 -7.38 -7.13 -5.93
CA GLN A 184 -6.95 -8.02 -7.01
C GLN A 184 -7.75 -9.32 -6.93
N GLY A 185 -8.56 -9.59 -7.95
CA GLY A 185 -9.52 -10.69 -7.92
C GLY A 185 -10.51 -10.51 -6.75
N GLU A 186 -10.58 -11.51 -5.89
CA GLU A 186 -11.44 -11.55 -4.69
C GLU A 186 -10.70 -11.21 -3.39
N SER A 187 -9.44 -10.76 -3.49
CA SER A 187 -8.58 -10.43 -2.34
C SER A 187 -8.24 -8.94 -2.30
N LEU A 188 -8.02 -8.41 -1.10
CA LEU A 188 -7.36 -7.12 -0.91
C LEU A 188 -5.88 -7.37 -0.61
N TRP A 189 -5.01 -6.74 -1.39
CA TRP A 189 -3.57 -6.81 -1.19
C TRP A 189 -3.05 -5.54 -0.55
N VAL A 190 -2.13 -5.69 0.40
CA VAL A 190 -1.39 -4.60 1.04
C VAL A 190 0.05 -4.61 0.52
N TYR A 191 0.52 -3.46 0.06
CA TYR A 191 1.86 -3.28 -0.48
C TYR A 191 2.62 -2.16 0.25
N MET A 192 3.93 -2.36 0.35
CA MET A 192 4.89 -1.28 0.52
C MET A 192 5.41 -0.86 -0.86
N VAL A 193 5.53 0.44 -1.11
CA VAL A 193 6.06 0.99 -2.37
C VAL A 193 7.32 1.80 -2.07
N ASP A 194 8.41 1.48 -2.75
CA ASP A 194 9.69 2.19 -2.60
C ASP A 194 9.76 3.48 -3.44
N GLY A 195 10.89 4.18 -3.36
CA GLY A 195 11.12 5.45 -4.06
C GLY A 195 11.11 5.34 -5.58
N ASP A 196 11.41 4.15 -6.12
CA ASP A 196 11.38 3.86 -7.57
C ASP A 196 10.00 3.39 -8.04
N GLY A 197 9.03 3.29 -7.12
CA GLY A 197 7.67 2.84 -7.39
C GLY A 197 7.52 1.32 -7.43
N LYS A 198 8.55 0.54 -7.07
CA LYS A 198 8.46 -0.91 -7.00
C LYS A 198 7.64 -1.32 -5.77
N ARG A 199 6.73 -2.26 -5.98
CA ARG A 199 5.82 -2.79 -4.96
C ARG A 199 6.40 -4.05 -4.33
N SER A 200 6.34 -4.13 -3.01
CA SER A 200 6.61 -5.33 -2.22
C SER A 200 5.33 -5.76 -1.51
N ALA A 201 4.87 -6.98 -1.77
CA ALA A 201 3.66 -7.51 -1.16
C ALA A 201 3.89 -7.76 0.33
N MET A 202 2.99 -7.25 1.16
CA MET A 202 3.05 -7.34 2.63
C MET A 202 2.02 -8.33 3.17
N ARG A 203 0.79 -8.27 2.65
CA ARG A 203 -0.32 -9.11 3.09
C ARG A 203 -1.33 -9.32 1.96
N GLU A 204 -1.82 -10.54 1.83
CA GLU A 204 -3.05 -10.85 1.11
C GLU A 204 -4.18 -11.04 2.13
N VAL A 205 -5.33 -10.41 1.88
CA VAL A 205 -6.51 -10.48 2.75
C VAL A 205 -7.70 -11.00 1.95
N THR A 206 -8.08 -12.24 2.24
CA THR A 206 -9.02 -13.03 1.42
C THR A 206 -10.48 -12.95 1.89
N TRP A 207 -10.76 -12.28 3.01
CA TRP A 207 -12.10 -12.19 3.60
C TRP A 207 -12.84 -10.89 3.30
N VAL A 208 -12.17 -9.89 2.70
CA VAL A 208 -12.75 -8.55 2.49
C VAL A 208 -14.00 -8.59 1.61
N TYR A 209 -13.96 -9.41 0.55
CA TYR A 209 -15.01 -9.48 -0.46
C TYR A 209 -15.92 -10.72 -0.32
N SER A 210 -15.73 -11.53 0.72
CA SER A 210 -16.47 -12.78 0.91
C SER A 210 -17.80 -12.61 1.66
N GLY A 211 -18.23 -11.38 1.93
CA GLY A 211 -19.37 -11.07 2.80
C GLY A 211 -20.39 -10.12 2.19
N GLU A 212 -21.39 -9.75 2.99
CA GLU A 212 -22.51 -8.88 2.57
C GLU A 212 -22.17 -7.37 2.64
N HIS A 213 -20.92 -7.01 2.92
CA HIS A 213 -20.52 -5.61 3.01
C HIS A 213 -20.64 -4.94 1.65
N THR A 214 -21.46 -3.88 1.58
CA THR A 214 -21.64 -3.08 0.35
C THR A 214 -20.85 -1.79 0.38
N GLU A 215 -20.35 -1.38 1.55
CA GLU A 215 -19.67 -0.12 1.80
C GLU A 215 -18.31 -0.34 2.45
N VAL A 216 -17.39 0.59 2.19
CA VAL A 216 -16.08 0.68 2.82
C VAL A 216 -15.77 2.12 3.20
N MET A 217 -15.12 2.29 4.34
CA MET A 217 -14.48 3.54 4.75
C MET A 217 -12.98 3.40 4.55
N VAL A 218 -12.40 4.19 3.64
CA VAL A 218 -10.98 4.14 3.29
C VAL A 218 -10.33 5.46 3.61
N GLY A 219 -9.20 5.44 4.31
CA GLY A 219 -8.61 6.66 4.79
C GLY A 219 -7.24 6.50 5.42
N THR A 220 -6.88 7.48 6.23
CA THR A 220 -5.62 7.57 6.96
C THR A 220 -5.88 7.65 8.47
N TYR A 221 -4.96 7.12 9.26
CA TYR A 221 -5.04 7.15 10.72
C TYR A 221 -3.70 7.51 11.35
N ALA A 222 -3.74 8.04 12.57
CA ALA A 222 -2.58 8.19 13.45
C ALA A 222 -2.90 7.58 14.82
N ALA A 223 -1.92 6.99 15.48
CA ALA A 223 -2.10 6.39 16.81
C ALA A 223 -0.86 6.57 17.69
N ARG A 224 -1.08 6.80 18.98
CA ARG A 224 -0.05 6.89 20.04
C ARG A 224 -0.53 6.09 21.25
N PRO A 225 -0.38 4.76 21.26
CA PRO A 225 -0.99 3.90 22.28
C PRO A 225 -0.40 4.11 23.67
N THR A 226 0.88 4.46 23.78
CA THR A 226 1.57 4.58 25.08
C THR A 226 1.34 5.93 25.74
N GLU A 227 0.95 5.90 27.02
CA GLU A 227 0.80 7.10 27.87
C GLU A 227 2.12 7.82 28.14
N GLY A 228 3.20 7.07 28.32
CA GLY A 228 4.51 7.57 28.76
C GLY A 228 5.46 7.94 27.63
N GLY A 229 6.35 8.91 27.90
CA GLY A 229 7.40 9.36 26.99
C GLY A 229 7.72 10.84 27.20
N SER A 230 8.87 11.31 26.74
CA SER A 230 9.20 12.73 26.71
C SER A 230 8.21 13.51 25.82
N GLU A 231 8.22 14.83 25.95
CA GLU A 231 7.56 15.73 24.98
C GLU A 231 8.01 15.41 23.53
N PRO A 232 7.15 15.62 22.53
CA PRO A 232 5.79 16.14 22.62
C PRO A 232 4.76 15.10 23.12
N ARG A 233 3.75 15.58 23.85
CA ARG A 233 2.58 14.78 24.25
C ARG A 233 1.85 14.17 23.05
N GLU A 234 1.72 14.93 21.98
CA GLU A 234 0.97 14.56 20.77
C GLU A 234 1.90 14.00 19.69
N LEU A 235 1.36 13.15 18.81
CA LEU A 235 2.05 12.67 17.61
C LEU A 235 1.40 13.31 16.38
N ASN A 236 2.17 14.11 15.63
CA ASN A 236 1.74 14.71 14.37
C ASN A 236 2.24 13.86 13.20
N VAL A 237 1.34 13.11 12.58
CA VAL A 237 1.65 12.28 11.40
C VAL A 237 1.33 13.03 10.13
N THR A 238 2.30 13.12 9.22
CA THR A 238 2.14 13.80 7.93
C THR A 238 1.84 12.78 6.84
N PHE A 239 0.89 13.12 5.97
CA PHE A 239 0.47 12.33 4.83
C PHE A 239 0.65 13.16 3.56
N GLU A 240 1.20 12.53 2.53
CA GLU A 240 1.43 13.13 1.23
C GLU A 240 0.82 12.26 0.13
N GLN A 241 0.28 12.92 -0.89
CA GLN A 241 -0.24 12.28 -2.11
C GLN A 241 -1.25 11.16 -1.81
N PHE A 242 -2.28 11.45 -1.01
CA PHE A 242 -3.39 10.50 -0.83
C PHE A 242 -4.16 10.36 -2.14
N ILE A 243 -4.16 9.17 -2.71
CA ILE A 243 -4.81 8.85 -3.99
C ILE A 243 -5.75 7.67 -3.78
N LEU A 244 -7.03 7.89 -4.03
CA LEU A 244 -8.08 6.86 -4.04
C LEU A 244 -8.61 6.70 -5.47
N GLU A 245 -8.58 5.48 -5.97
CA GLU A 245 -9.06 5.09 -7.29
C GLU A 245 -10.24 4.14 -7.15
N GLY A 246 -11.25 4.36 -8.00
CA GLY A 246 -12.41 3.48 -8.11
C GLY A 246 -12.51 2.78 -9.47
N GLU A 247 -13.31 1.72 -9.51
CA GLU A 247 -13.85 1.12 -10.73
C GLU A 247 -15.09 1.93 -11.18
N GLU A 248 -15.26 2.11 -12.50
CA GLU A 248 -16.38 2.86 -13.09
C GLU A 248 -17.73 2.15 -12.88
#